data_AF-A0A7G7KF76-F1
#
_entry.id   AF-A0A7G7KF76-F1
#
_cell.length_a   1.000
_cell.length_b   1.000
_cell.length_c   1.000
_cell.angle_alpha   90.00
_cell.angle_beta   90.00
_cell.angle_gamma   90.00
#
_symmetry.space_group_name_H-M   'P 1'
#
loop_
_entity.id
_entity.type
_entity.pdbx_description
1 polymer ?
#
loop_
_entity_poly.entity_id
_entity_poly.type
_entity_poly.pdbx_seq_one_letter_code
_entity_poly.pdbx_strand_id
1 'polypeptide(L)' 'MPESPWVPQRQAADYLGMSERTLMRYRQAGVLQPGEHYRRKFMNSRSALLYNLPATDAAITAQFARDHRTLEQAVG' A
#
# COMPACT_ATOMS: atom_id res chain seq x y z
N MET A 1 -21.70 5.60 -9.00
CA MET A 1 -21.26 5.56 -7.58
C MET A 1 -20.14 4.54 -7.53
N PRO A 2 -18.88 4.81 -7.14
CA PRO A 2 -17.92 3.72 -7.12
C PRO A 2 -18.23 2.79 -5.95
N GLU A 3 -18.67 1.60 -6.33
CA GLU A 3 -18.49 0.25 -5.78
C GLU A 3 -17.26 0.02 -4.86
N SER A 4 -17.11 0.76 -3.77
CA SER A 4 -16.10 0.57 -2.71
C SER A 4 -14.62 0.78 -3.13
N PRO A 5 -13.83 1.60 -2.40
CA PRO A 5 -12.41 1.84 -2.70
C PRO A 5 -11.49 0.65 -2.35
N TRP A 6 -12.07 -0.46 -1.89
CA TRP A 6 -11.38 -1.62 -1.36
C TRP A 6 -11.22 -2.70 -2.42
N VAL A 7 -10.03 -2.79 -3.00
CA VAL A 7 -9.74 -3.71 -4.11
C VAL A 7 -8.82 -4.85 -3.69
N PRO A 8 -8.86 -6.02 -4.37
CA PRO A 8 -7.91 -7.11 -4.10
C PRO A 8 -6.45 -6.70 -4.34
N GLN A 9 -5.53 -7.41 -3.69
CA GLN A 9 -4.09 -7.19 -3.79
C GLN A 9 -3.57 -7.06 -5.24
N ARG A 10 -4.02 -7.94 -6.14
CA ARG A 10 -3.60 -7.92 -7.55
C ARG A 10 -3.99 -6.63 -8.25
N GLN A 11 -5.21 -6.15 -8.02
CA GLN A 11 -5.72 -4.92 -8.63
C GLN A 11 -5.04 -3.68 -8.05
N ALA A 12 -4.75 -3.68 -6.74
CA ALA A 12 -3.97 -2.61 -6.13
C ALA A 12 -2.55 -2.55 -6.69
N ALA A 13 -1.89 -3.71 -6.85
CA ALA A 13 -0.55 -3.80 -7.42
C ALA A 13 -0.50 -3.28 -8.86
N ASP A 14 -1.49 -3.66 -9.68
CA ASP A 14 -1.66 -3.19 -11.06
C ASP A 14 -1.85 -1.67 -11.13
N TYR A 15 -2.78 -1.12 -10.34
CA TYR A 15 -3.03 0.32 -10.27
C TYR A 15 -1.80 1.13 -9.85
N LEU A 16 -1.05 0.62 -8.88
CA LEU A 16 0.14 1.28 -8.33
C LEU A 16 1.41 1.05 -9.19
N GLY A 17 1.30 0.33 -10.32
CA GLY A 17 2.42 0.05 -11.20
C GLY A 17 3.55 -0.77 -10.54
N MET A 18 3.22 -1.63 -9.57
CA MET A 18 4.22 -2.38 -8.80
C MET A 18 3.85 -3.86 -8.62
N SER A 19 4.84 -4.66 -8.23
CA SER A 19 4.61 -6.08 -7.95
C SER A 19 3.86 -6.30 -6.63
N GLU A 20 3.04 -7.34 -6.56
CA GLU A 20 2.38 -7.78 -5.31
C GLU A 20 3.38 -8.03 -4.16
N ARG A 21 4.60 -8.49 -4.51
CA ARG A 21 5.70 -8.68 -3.56
C ARG A 21 6.21 -7.37 -2.97
N THR A 22 6.25 -6.28 -3.76
CA THR A 22 6.60 -4.94 -3.28
C THR A 22 5.53 -4.44 -2.31
N LEU A 23 4.25 -4.61 -2.66
CA LEU A 23 3.13 -4.25 -1.80
C LEU A 23 3.15 -5.03 -0.46
N MET A 24 3.56 -6.30 -0.48
CA MET A 24 3.78 -7.10 0.73
C MET A 24 4.94 -6.54 1.57
N ARG A 25 6.06 -6.15 0.95
CA ARG A 25 7.20 -5.54 1.66
C ARG A 25 6.80 -4.23 2.34
N TYR A 26 6.05 -3.36 1.69
CA TYR A 26 5.57 -2.11 2.31
C TYR A 26 4.68 -2.36 3.53
N ARG A 27 3.89 -3.44 3.53
CA ARG A 27 3.13 -3.85 4.72
C ARG A 27 4.04 -4.34 5.84
N GLN A 28 5.03 -5.17 5.51
CA GLN A 28 5.99 -5.69 6.49
C GLN A 28 6.88 -4.59 7.07
N ALA A 29 7.21 -3.58 6.27
CA ALA A 29 7.99 -2.41 6.68
C ALA A 29 7.16 -1.36 7.45
N GLY A 30 5.84 -1.55 7.60
CA GLY A 30 4.97 -0.60 8.31
C GLY A 30 4.65 0.68 7.52
N VAL A 31 4.97 0.75 6.23
CA VAL A 31 4.52 1.85 5.35
C VAL A 31 3.00 1.78 5.16
N LEU A 32 2.46 0.56 5.04
CA LEU A 32 1.02 0.32 4.95
C LEU A 32 0.47 -0.17 6.30
N GLN A 33 -0.62 0.43 6.76
CA GLN A 33 -1.22 0.17 8.08
C GLN A 33 -2.50 -0.66 7.95
N PRO A 34 -2.70 -1.67 8.83
CA PRO A 34 -3.93 -2.45 8.84
C PRO A 34 -5.12 -1.58 9.28
N GLY A 35 -6.29 -1.79 8.67
CA GLY A 35 -7.51 -1.03 8.92
C GLY A 35 -7.64 0.24 8.09
N GLU A 36 -6.53 0.91 7.79
CA GLU A 36 -6.51 2.14 6.99
C GLU A 36 -6.15 1.87 5.53
N HIS A 37 -4.97 1.31 5.29
CA HIS A 37 -4.45 1.03 3.95
C HIS A 37 -4.90 -0.35 3.43
N TYR A 38 -4.95 -1.35 4.32
CA TYR A 38 -5.39 -2.69 3.95
C TYR A 38 -6.20 -3.35 5.06
N ARG A 39 -7.11 -4.25 4.68
CA ARG A 39 -7.91 -5.04 5.62
C ARG A 39 -8.13 -6.44 5.10
N ARG A 40 -8.49 -7.37 6.00
CA ARG A 40 -8.94 -8.71 5.59
C ARG A 40 -10.36 -8.65 5.08
N LYS A 41 -10.65 -9.37 3.99
CA LYS A 41 -12.02 -9.50 3.45
C LYS A 41 -12.97 -10.15 4.45
N PHE A 42 -12.49 -11.15 5.20
CA PHE A 42 -13.21 -11.79 6.30
C PHE A 42 -12.30 -11.96 7.51
N MET A 43 -12.88 -12.12 8.72
CA MET A 43 -12.15 -12.32 9.98
C MET A 43 -11.54 -13.73 10.11
N ASN A 44 -10.87 -14.21 9.07
CA ASN A 44 -10.11 -15.46 9.12
C ASN A 44 -8.72 -15.29 8.51
N SER A 45 -7.78 -16.12 8.96
CA SER A 45 -6.36 -16.02 8.59
C SER A 45 -6.08 -16.32 7.11
N ARG A 46 -6.96 -17.05 6.41
CA ARG A 46 -6.82 -17.42 4.99
C ARG A 46 -7.46 -16.44 4.02
N SER A 47 -8.18 -15.44 4.53
CA SER A 47 -8.88 -14.48 3.68
C SER A 47 -7.93 -13.57 2.94
N ALA A 48 -8.26 -13.33 1.68
CA ALA A 48 -7.60 -12.33 0.87
C ALA A 48 -7.66 -10.95 1.53
N LEU A 49 -6.63 -10.15 1.24
CA LEU A 49 -6.56 -8.76 1.67
C LEU A 49 -7.16 -7.86 0.61
N LEU A 50 -7.87 -6.86 1.10
CA LEU A 50 -8.36 -5.74 0.33
C LEU A 50 -7.53 -4.51 0.70
N TYR A 51 -7.29 -3.67 -0.29
CA TYR A 51 -6.49 -2.45 -0.18
C TYR A 51 -7.38 -1.26 -0.52
N ASN A 52 -7.31 -0.24 0.31
CA ASN A 52 -7.93 1.04 0.05
C ASN A 52 -7.04 1.81 -0.93
N LEU A 53 -7.43 1.88 -2.19
CA LEU A 53 -6.60 2.48 -3.26
C LEU A 53 -6.11 3.89 -2.93
N PRO A 54 -6.99 4.89 -2.68
CA PRO A 54 -6.55 6.26 -2.45
C PRO A 54 -5.65 6.39 -1.21
N ALA A 55 -5.93 5.64 -0.15
CA ALA A 55 -5.10 5.70 1.06
C ALA A 55 -3.73 5.01 0.85
N THR A 56 -3.70 3.89 0.13
CA THR A 56 -2.47 3.15 -0.19
C THR A 56 -1.57 3.97 -1.11
N ASP A 57 -2.14 4.60 -2.13
CA ASP A 57 -1.44 5.48 -3.07
C ASP A 57 -0.79 6.67 -2.35
N ALA A 58 -1.56 7.36 -1.50
CA ALA A 58 -1.06 8.49 -0.71
C ALA A 58 0.10 8.07 0.22
N ALA A 59 -0.01 6.93 0.89
CA ALA A 59 1.02 6.44 1.80
C ALA A 59 2.32 6.08 1.06
N ILE A 60 2.21 5.45 -0.10
CA ILE A 60 3.36 5.08 -0.93
C ILE A 60 4.04 6.33 -1.51
N THR A 61 3.25 7.26 -2.02
CA THR A 61 3.75 8.56 -2.53
C THR A 61 4.49 9.33 -1.45
N ALA A 62 3.93 9.41 -0.23
CA ALA A 62 4.59 10.04 0.91
C ALA A 62 5.90 9.34 1.30
N GLN A 63 5.95 8.01 1.20
CA GLN A 63 7.17 7.25 1.47
C GLN A 63 8.28 7.56 0.45
N PHE A 64 7.96 7.59 -0.84
CA PHE A 64 8.93 7.97 -1.88
C PHE A 64 9.42 9.40 -1.73
N ALA A 65 8.53 10.34 -1.39
CA ALA A 65 8.93 11.73 -1.13
C ALA A 65 9.90 11.85 0.07
N ARG A 66 9.72 11.02 1.11
CA ARG A 66 10.66 10.96 2.24
C ARG A 66 12.01 10.39 1.82
N ASP A 67 12.01 9.30 1.06
CA ASP A 67 13.24 8.65 0.59
C ASP A 67 14.08 9.59 -0.29
N HIS A 68 13.45 10.29 -1.24
CA HIS A 68 14.12 11.32 -2.05
C HIS A 68 14.76 12.40 -1.18
N ARG A 69 14.03 12.91 -0.18
CA ARG A 69 14.57 13.92 0.74
C ARG A 69 15.74 13.39 1.57
N THR A 70 15.70 12.13 2.00
CA THR A 70 16.80 11.50 2.73
C THR A 70 18.04 11.33 1.87
N LEU A 71 17.88 11.00 0.59
CA LEU A 71 19.00 10.91 -0.35
C LEU A 71 19.64 12.28 -0.60
N GLU A 72 18.86 13.34 -0.78
CA GLU A 72 19.40 14.70 -0.96
C GLU A 72 20.16 15.22 0.27
N GLN A 73 19.76 14.82 1.48
CA GLN A 73 20.43 15.24 2.73
C GLN A 73 21.70 14.44 3.05
N ALA A 74 21.92 13.29 2.44
CA ALA A 74 23.09 12.43 2.70
C ALA A 74 24.29 12.74 1.79
N VAL A 75 24.11 13.59 0.78
CA VAL A 75 25.13 13.91 -0.25
C VAL A 75 25.65 15.36 -0.10
N GLY A 76 25.31 16.05 0.99
CA GLY A 76 25.83 17.38 1.36
C GLY A 76 26.70 17.31 2.60
#